data_AF-A0A2D9BGW1-F1
#
_entry.id   AF-A0A2D9BGW1-F1
#
_cell.length_a   1.000
_cell.length_b   1.000
_cell.length_c   1.000
_cell.angle_alpha   90.00
_cell.angle_beta   90.00
_cell.angle_gamma   90.00
#
_symmetry.space_group_name_H-M   'P 1'
#
loop_
_entity.id
_entity.type
_entity.pdbx_description
1 polymer ?
#
loop_
_entity_poly.entity_id
_entity_poly.type
_entity_poly.pdbx_seq_one_letter_code
_entity_poly.pdbx_strand_id
1 'polypeptide(L)' 'SNWDTPILIIQGGKDYRVPIEQGLSAYQAAQLLGIKSKLLYFPEENHWILTPQNALVWQNEFFKWLEETL' A
#
# COMPACT_ATOMS: atom_id res chain seq x y z
N SER A 1 -15.08 12.28 0.09
CA SER A 1 -14.31 11.32 0.91
C SER A 1 -13.83 12.05 2.14
N ASN A 2 -14.08 11.51 3.33
CA ASN A 2 -13.69 12.12 4.61
C ASN A 2 -12.42 11.43 5.12
N TRP A 3 -11.35 11.44 4.32
CA TRP A 3 -10.06 10.89 4.74
C TRP A 3 -9.27 11.99 5.45
N ASP A 4 -8.79 11.70 6.66
CA ASP A 4 -8.13 12.68 7.53
C ASP A 4 -6.93 12.12 8.31
N THR A 5 -6.62 10.82 8.17
CA THR A 5 -5.48 10.16 8.80
C THR A 5 -4.46 9.67 7.77
N PRO A 6 -3.18 9.46 8.15
CA PRO A 6 -2.18 8.88 7.24
C PRO A 6 -2.63 7.54 6.62
N ILE A 7 -2.29 7.30 5.34
CA ILE A 7 -2.72 6.10 4.59
C ILE A 7 -1.52 5.32 4.03
N LEU A 8 -1.39 4.05 4.40
CA LEU A 8 -0.51 3.09 3.74
C LEU A 8 -1.32 2.25 2.75
N ILE A 9 -0.93 2.27 1.47
CA ILE A 9 -1.52 1.45 0.40
C ILE A 9 -0.54 0.34 0.05
N ILE A 10 -1.01 -0.90 -0.05
CA ILE A 10 -0.20 -2.08 -0.38
C ILE A 10 -0.84 -2.78 -1.57
N GLN A 11 -0.08 -3.01 -2.64
CA GLN A 11 -0.64 -3.51 -3.90
C GLN A 11 0.29 -4.54 -4.57
N GLY A 12 -0.29 -5.65 -5.02
CA GLY A 12 0.35 -6.63 -5.89
C GLY A 12 0.18 -6.29 -7.37
N GLY A 13 1.23 -6.42 -8.17
CA GLY A 13 1.21 -6.13 -9.62
C GLY A 13 0.50 -7.18 -10.46
N LYS A 14 0.38 -8.41 -9.94
CA LYS A 14 -0.35 -9.52 -10.58
C LYS A 14 -1.67 -9.83 -9.88
N ASP A 15 -2.22 -8.86 -9.15
CA ASP A 15 -3.57 -8.98 -8.60
C ASP A 15 -4.62 -8.70 -9.68
N TYR A 16 -5.12 -9.78 -10.29
CA TYR A 16 -6.21 -9.70 -11.28
C TYR A 16 -7.61 -9.64 -10.64
N ARG A 17 -7.72 -9.76 -9.31
CA ARG A 17 -8.98 -9.54 -8.58
C ARG A 17 -9.20 -8.06 -8.30
N VAL A 18 -8.12 -7.37 -7.92
CA VAL A 18 -8.10 -5.92 -7.69
C VAL A 18 -6.96 -5.31 -8.53
N PRO A 19 -7.28 -4.80 -9.74
CA PRO A 19 -6.28 -4.23 -10.63
C PRO A 19 -5.47 -3.10 -9.99
N ILE A 20 -4.20 -2.99 -10.37
CA ILE A 20 -3.22 -2.04 -9.82
C ILE A 20 -3.71 -0.58 -9.85
N GLU A 21 -4.50 -0.22 -10.85
CA GLU A 21 -5.05 1.11 -11.04
C GLU A 21 -5.89 1.55 -9.83
N GLN A 22 -6.55 0.62 -9.12
CA GLN A 22 -7.31 0.95 -7.93
C GLN A 22 -6.39 1.42 -6.80
N GLY A 23 -5.30 0.70 -6.51
CA GLY A 23 -4.30 1.10 -5.52
C GLY A 23 -3.61 2.43 -5.88
N LEU A 24 -3.27 2.61 -7.17
CA LEU A 24 -2.67 3.86 -7.65
C LEU A 24 -3.65 5.04 -7.56
N SER A 25 -4.93 4.83 -7.89
CA SER A 25 -5.95 5.87 -7.79
C SER A 25 -6.18 6.31 -6.35
N ALA A 26 -6.17 5.36 -5.40
CA ALA A 26 -6.29 5.66 -3.97
C ALA A 26 -5.07 6.44 -3.45
N TYR A 27 -3.85 6.02 -3.83
CA TYR A 27 -2.62 6.74 -3.49
C TYR A 27 -2.61 8.16 -4.08
N GLN A 28 -2.97 8.33 -5.34
CA GLN A 28 -3.07 9.63 -5.99
C GLN A 28 -4.11 10.53 -5.31
N ALA A 29 -5.27 9.98 -4.96
CA ALA A 29 -6.31 10.72 -4.25
C ALA A 29 -5.83 11.19 -2.87
N ALA A 30 -5.13 10.33 -2.11
CA ALA A 30 -4.56 10.70 -0.82
C ALA A 30 -3.51 11.83 -0.96
N GLN A 31 -2.66 11.75 -1.97
CA GLN A 31 -1.68 12.80 -2.30
C GLN A 31 -2.36 14.13 -2.64
N LEU A 32 -3.41 14.11 -3.47
CA LEU A 32 -4.18 15.32 -3.84
C LEU A 32 -4.89 15.97 -2.64
N LEU A 33 -5.27 15.17 -1.65
CA LEU A 33 -5.87 15.65 -0.39
C LEU A 33 -4.82 16.14 0.63
N GLY A 34 -3.52 16.07 0.30
CA GLY A 34 -2.44 16.45 1.21
C GLY A 34 -2.26 15.50 2.40
N ILE A 35 -2.81 14.28 2.31
CA ILE A 35 -2.72 13.28 3.37
C ILE A 35 -1.35 12.60 3.29
N LYS A 36 -0.66 12.46 4.43
CA LYS A 36 0.58 11.66 4.51
C LYS A 36 0.26 10.25 4.02
N SER A 37 0.77 9.88 2.84
CA SER A 37 0.49 8.58 2.25
C SER A 37 1.73 7.89 1.72
N LYS A 38 1.68 6.56 1.67
CA LYS A 38 2.76 5.71 1.17
C LYS A 38 2.20 4.57 0.36
N LEU A 39 2.87 4.24 -0.74
CA LEU A 39 2.56 3.08 -1.58
C LEU A 39 3.67 2.03 -1.44
N LEU A 40 3.30 0.82 -1.03
CA LEU A 40 4.16 -0.35 -1.04
C LEU A 40 3.71 -1.27 -2.17
N TYR A 41 4.49 -1.32 -3.25
CA TYR A 41 4.14 -2.03 -4.47
C TYR A 41 5.02 -3.27 -4.66
N PHE A 42 4.39 -4.41 -4.91
CA PHE A 42 5.05 -5.69 -5.17
C PHE A 42 4.71 -6.19 -6.58
N PRO A 43 5.55 -5.90 -7.60
CA PRO A 43 5.24 -6.20 -9.00
C PRO A 43 4.93 -7.68 -9.28
N GLU A 44 5.62 -8.58 -8.58
CA GLU A 44 5.55 -10.02 -8.81
C GLU A 44 4.48 -10.73 -7.96
N GLU A 45 3.90 -10.05 -6.96
CA GLU A 45 2.90 -10.61 -6.07
C GLU A 45 1.50 -10.49 -6.67
N ASN A 46 0.63 -11.42 -6.29
CA ASN A 46 -0.79 -11.37 -6.65
C ASN A 46 -1.58 -10.70 -5.52
N HIS A 47 -2.84 -11.09 -5.34
CA HIS A 47 -3.67 -10.61 -4.23
C HIS A 47 -3.11 -10.96 -2.83
N TRP A 48 -2.22 -11.94 -2.76
CA TRP A 48 -1.51 -12.33 -1.55
C TRP A 48 -0.02 -12.04 -1.72
N ILE A 49 0.66 -11.83 -0.60
CA ILE A 49 2.12 -11.80 -0.56
C ILE A 49 2.61 -13.22 -0.32
N LEU A 50 3.12 -13.86 -1.38
CA LEU A 50 3.45 -15.29 -1.40
C LEU A 50 4.95 -15.55 -1.20
N THR A 51 5.83 -14.62 -1.60
CA THR A 51 7.27 -14.85 -1.44
C THR A 51 7.73 -14.46 -0.03
N PRO A 52 8.57 -15.28 0.64
CA PRO A 52 9.03 -14.99 2.00
C PRO A 52 9.78 -13.65 2.11
N GLN A 53 10.57 -13.30 1.09
CA GLN A 53 11.32 -12.05 1.05
C GLN A 53 10.38 -10.84 1.01
N ASN A 54 9.34 -10.87 0.18
CA ASN A 54 8.36 -9.79 0.15
C ASN A 54 7.51 -9.75 1.43
N ALA A 55 7.23 -10.89 2.04
CA ALA A 55 6.54 -10.93 3.33
C ALA A 55 7.34 -10.23 4.45
N LEU A 56 8.66 -10.43 4.49
CA LEU A 56 9.53 -9.71 5.43
C LEU A 56 9.53 -8.19 5.16
N VAL A 57 9.64 -7.78 3.89
CA VAL A 57 9.56 -6.35 3.52
C VAL A 57 8.20 -5.78 3.92
N TRP A 58 7.10 -6.49 3.62
CA TRP A 58 5.76 -6.05 3.97
C TRP A 58 5.61 -5.83 5.48
N GLN A 59 5.99 -6.81 6.31
CA GLN A 59 5.85 -6.68 7.76
C GLN A 59 6.73 -5.56 8.33
N ASN A 60 7.98 -5.43 7.87
CA ASN A 60 8.87 -4.35 8.30
C ASN A 60 8.31 -2.97 7.96
N GLU A 61 7.83 -2.78 6.73
CA GLU A 61 7.26 -1.52 6.28
C GLU A 61 5.93 -1.21 6.97
N PHE A 62 5.13 -2.22 7.28
CA PHE A 62 3.89 -2.08 8.04
C PHE A 62 4.17 -1.60 9.47
N PHE A 63 5.04 -2.27 10.24
CA PHE A 63 5.35 -1.86 11.61
C PHE A 63 6.03 -0.50 11.68
N LYS A 64 6.94 -0.21 10.74
CA LYS A 64 7.55 1.12 10.62
C LYS A 64 6.52 2.21 10.37
N TRP A 65 5.52 1.93 9.52
CA TRP A 65 4.44 2.88 9.28
C TRP A 65 3.63 3.16 10.55
N LEU A 66 3.30 2.12 11.33
CA LEU A 66 2.61 2.30 12.61
C LEU A 66 3.44 3.15 13.57
N GLU A 67 4.74 2.86 13.74
CA GLU A 67 5.65 3.65 14.59
C GLU A 67 5.69 5.14 14.17
N GLU A 68 5.62 5.43 12.88
CA GLU A 68 5.66 6.79 12.35
C GLU A 68 4.32 7.55 12.39
N THR A 69 3.19 6.86 12.62
CA THR A 69 1.85 7.44 12.38
C THR A 69 0.78 7.16 13.43
N LEU A 70 1.04 6.27 14.40
CA LEU A 70 0.22 6.04 15.60
C LEU A 70 0.91 6.64 16.83
#